data_AF-A0A2H0UQA2-F1
#
_entry.id   AF-A0A2H0UQA2-F1
#
_cell.length_a   1.000
_cell.length_b   1.000
_cell.length_c   1.000
_cell.angle_alpha   90.00
_cell.angle_beta   90.00
_cell.angle_gamma   90.00
#
_symmetry.space_group_name_H-M   'P 1'
#
loop_
_entity.id
_entity.type
_entity.pdbx_description
1 polymer ?
#
loop_
_entity_poly.entity_id
_entity_poly.type
_entity_poly.pdbx_seq_one_letter_code
_entity_poly.pdbx_strand_id
1 'polypeptide(L)'
;MRKSKTLLSILRIALGWLFFWAFLDKLFGLGFSTCAKIGPMCSDAWLKGGSPTAGFLNYAARGPFADYYHSLAGSPIIAWAFMLILLFLGISLMFGVYTKFGATLGAALMLTIYGAQIPPEHNPILDEHIIYALALLYIAKTSRKKFK
;
A
#
# COMPACT_ATOMS: atom_id res chain seq x y z
N MET A 1 -2.12 29.64 9.95
CA MET A 1 -1.26 28.97 8.94
C MET A 1 -0.36 27.84 9.46
N ARG A 2 0.14 27.82 10.72
CA ARG A 2 0.98 26.70 11.25
C ARG A 2 0.22 25.36 11.41
N LYS A 3 -1.02 25.40 11.92
CA LYS A 3 -1.83 24.19 12.22
C LYS A 3 -2.04 23.26 11.01
N SER A 4 -2.31 23.82 9.82
CA SER A 4 -2.48 23.05 8.58
C SER A 4 -1.21 22.27 8.18
N LYS A 5 -0.02 22.84 8.41
CA LYS A 5 1.25 22.15 8.13
C LYS A 5 1.49 20.99 9.11
N THR A 6 1.14 21.16 10.38
CA THR A 6 1.23 20.09 11.38
C THR A 6 0.31 18.92 11.01
N LEU A 7 -0.94 19.21 10.63
CA LEU A 7 -1.88 18.17 10.22
C LEU A 7 -1.38 17.39 8.99
N LEU A 8 -0.84 18.09 8.00
CA LEU A 8 -0.25 17.46 6.81
C LEU A 8 0.94 16.56 7.15
N SER A 9 1.80 16.98 8.09
CA SER A 9 2.92 16.15 8.55
C SER A 9 2.44 14.89 9.27
N ILE A 10 1.41 15.01 10.11
CA ILE A 10 0.80 13.87 10.81
C ILE A 10 0.17 12.90 9.80
N LEU A 11 -0.63 13.42 8.86
CA LEU A 11 -1.26 12.62 7.80
C LEU A 11 -0.22 11.86 6.98
N ARG A 12 0.87 12.53 6.59
CA ARG A 12 1.98 11.91 5.85
C ARG A 12 2.61 10.77 6.64
N ILE A 13 2.91 10.98 7.93
CA ILE A 13 3.50 9.94 8.79
C ILE A 13 2.51 8.78 8.98
N ALA A 14 1.23 9.07 9.18
CA ALA A 14 0.19 8.05 9.36
C ALA A 14 0.05 7.16 8.12
N LEU A 15 -0.01 7.76 6.92
CA LEU A 15 -0.03 7.00 5.66
C LEU A 15 1.26 6.21 5.44
N GLY A 16 2.41 6.80 5.77
CA GLY A 16 3.69 6.08 5.73
C GLY A 16 3.71 4.87 6.68
N TRP A 17 3.17 5.04 7.88
CA TRP A 17 3.04 3.95 8.84
C TRP A 17 2.15 2.82 8.32
N LEU A 18 1.03 3.12 7.64
CA LEU A 18 0.18 2.08 7.04
C LEU A 18 0.97 1.22 6.03
N PHE A 19 1.73 1.84 5.12
CA PHE A 19 2.54 1.10 4.15
C PHE A 19 3.67 0.32 4.81
N PHE A 20 4.36 0.94 5.77
CA PHE A 20 5.44 0.29 6.49
C PHE A 20 4.93 -0.89 7.33
N TRP A 21 3.78 -0.73 7.98
CA TRP A 21 3.14 -1.80 8.73
C TRP A 21 2.71 -2.95 7.82
N ALA A 22 2.11 -2.65 6.66
CA ALA A 22 1.77 -3.68 5.68
C ALA A 22 3.00 -4.47 5.21
N PHE A 23 4.15 -3.79 5.05
CA PHE A 23 5.43 -4.45 4.78
C PHE A 23 5.86 -5.35 5.95
N LEU A 24 5.82 -4.87 7.20
CA LEU A 24 6.22 -5.67 8.37
C LEU A 24 5.33 -6.90 8.56
N ASP A 25 4.00 -6.72 8.45
CA ASP A 25 3.04 -7.82 8.55
C ASP A 25 3.29 -8.87 7.48
N LYS A 26 3.59 -8.48 6.24
CA LYS A 26 3.89 -9.42 5.13
C LYS A 26 5.26 -10.05 5.23
N LEU A 27 6.27 -9.29 5.68
CA LEU A 27 7.64 -9.78 5.85
C LEU A 27 7.68 -10.88 6.91
N PHE A 28 7.12 -10.60 8.09
CA PHE A 28 7.18 -11.50 9.23
C PHE A 28 5.97 -12.42 9.35
N GLY A 29 4.90 -12.19 8.60
CA GLY A 29 3.62 -12.89 8.77
C GLY A 29 3.09 -12.71 10.18
N LEU A 30 2.75 -11.47 10.58
CA LEU A 30 2.26 -11.16 11.94
C LEU A 30 0.76 -11.50 12.12
N GLY A 31 0.04 -11.69 11.02
CA GLY A 31 -1.34 -12.18 11.00
C GLY A 31 -2.42 -11.11 11.04
N PHE A 32 -2.09 -9.84 10.81
CA PHE A 32 -3.10 -8.78 10.69
C PHE A 32 -3.76 -8.77 9.31
N SER A 33 -2.97 -9.04 8.27
CA SER A 33 -3.47 -9.18 6.89
C SER A 33 -2.87 -10.37 6.14
N THR A 34 -1.84 -11.01 6.71
CA THR A 34 -1.02 -12.00 6.01
C THR A 34 -1.38 -13.44 6.38
N CYS A 35 -1.73 -13.69 7.64
CA CYS A 35 -1.99 -15.04 8.16
C CYS A 35 -3.44 -15.16 8.65
N ALA A 36 -3.95 -16.39 8.72
CA ALA A 36 -5.29 -16.66 9.25
C ALA A 36 -5.43 -16.41 10.78
N LYS A 37 -4.31 -16.38 11.51
CA LYS A 37 -4.27 -16.12 12.96
C LYS A 37 -3.13 -15.14 13.28
N ILE A 38 -3.37 -14.27 14.26
CA ILE A 38 -2.35 -13.36 14.77
C ILE A 38 -1.26 -14.14 15.49
N GLY A 39 -0.01 -13.88 15.10
CA GLY A 39 1.18 -14.54 15.62
C GLY A 39 2.33 -14.36 14.62
N PRO A 40 3.59 -14.34 15.07
CA PRO A 40 4.71 -14.15 14.17
C PRO A 40 5.01 -15.42 13.36
N MET A 41 5.54 -15.23 12.16
CA MET A 41 6.24 -16.25 11.37
C MET A 41 5.36 -17.43 10.91
N CYS A 42 4.16 -17.13 10.40
CA CYS A 42 3.32 -18.13 9.73
C CYS A 42 3.91 -18.58 8.37
N SER A 43 3.33 -19.63 7.76
CA SER A 43 3.74 -20.14 6.44
C SER A 43 3.61 -19.11 5.32
N ASP A 44 2.66 -18.19 5.44
CA ASP A 44 2.40 -17.14 4.44
C ASP A 44 3.33 -15.93 4.59
N ALA A 45 4.18 -15.91 5.61
CA ALA A 45 5.21 -14.89 5.76
C ALA A 45 6.17 -14.91 4.56
N TRP A 46 6.57 -13.72 4.09
CA TRP A 46 7.50 -13.63 2.97
C TRP A 46 8.86 -14.25 3.29
N LEU A 47 9.33 -14.13 4.54
CA LEU A 47 10.55 -14.81 5.02
C LEU A 47 10.44 -16.34 5.04
N LYS A 48 9.23 -16.91 4.98
CA LYS A 48 8.97 -18.35 4.87
C LYS A 48 8.71 -18.79 3.42
N GLY A 49 8.86 -17.89 2.45
CA GLY A 49 8.60 -18.15 1.04
C GLY A 49 7.14 -17.93 0.62
N GLY A 50 6.29 -17.44 1.52
CA GLY A 50 4.93 -17.03 1.18
C GLY A 50 4.91 -15.86 0.20
N SER A 51 3.89 -15.78 -0.66
CA SER A 51 3.77 -14.67 -1.61
C SER A 51 2.93 -13.53 -1.01
N PRO A 52 3.50 -12.32 -0.84
CA PRO A 52 2.84 -11.18 -0.18
C PRO A 52 1.63 -10.64 -0.95
N THR A 53 1.48 -10.96 -2.24
CA THR A 53 0.38 -10.51 -3.10
C THR A 53 -0.60 -11.62 -3.46
N ALA A 54 -0.22 -12.89 -3.34
CA ALA A 54 -1.03 -14.01 -3.83
C ALA A 54 -2.39 -14.10 -3.15
N GLY A 55 -2.48 -13.85 -1.84
CA GLY A 55 -3.77 -13.85 -1.14
C GLY A 55 -4.73 -12.80 -1.71
N PHE A 56 -4.26 -11.56 -1.85
CA PHE A 56 -5.07 -10.48 -2.42
C PHE A 56 -5.43 -10.77 -3.89
N LEU A 57 -4.45 -11.15 -4.71
CA LEU A 57 -4.65 -11.35 -6.14
C LEU A 57 -5.52 -12.56 -6.47
N ASN A 58 -5.55 -13.62 -5.66
CA ASN A 58 -6.41 -14.79 -5.93
C ASN A 58 -7.82 -14.66 -5.33
N TYR A 59 -7.96 -13.95 -4.21
CA TYR A 59 -9.20 -14.02 -3.42
C TYR A 59 -9.91 -12.68 -3.23
N ALA A 60 -9.18 -11.56 -3.30
CA ALA A 60 -9.76 -10.24 -3.13
C ALA A 60 -10.02 -9.51 -4.47
N ALA A 61 -9.33 -9.91 -5.54
CA ALA A 61 -9.54 -9.38 -6.87
C ALA A 61 -10.89 -9.87 -7.44
N ARG A 62 -11.67 -8.94 -8.00
CA ARG A 62 -13.01 -9.21 -8.55
C ARG A 62 -13.42 -8.13 -9.56
N GLY A 63 -14.52 -8.38 -10.26
CA GLY A 63 -15.05 -7.45 -11.25
C GLY A 63 -14.42 -7.62 -12.63
N PRO A 64 -14.49 -6.58 -13.49
CA PRO A 64 -14.19 -6.71 -14.92
C PRO A 64 -12.73 -7.02 -15.24
N PHE A 65 -11.82 -6.79 -14.29
CA PHE A 65 -10.38 -7.01 -14.46
C PHE A 65 -9.86 -8.21 -13.65
N ALA A 66 -10.73 -9.01 -13.03
CA ALA A 66 -10.34 -10.09 -12.13
C ALA A 66 -9.31 -11.04 -12.77
N ASP A 67 -9.55 -11.49 -14.00
CA ASP A 67 -8.65 -12.41 -14.72
C ASP A 67 -7.24 -11.84 -14.92
N TYR A 68 -7.14 -10.53 -15.20
CA TYR A 68 -5.86 -9.86 -15.29
C TYR A 68 -5.10 -9.90 -13.96
N TYR A 69 -5.75 -9.57 -12.84
CA TYR A 69 -5.11 -9.63 -11.52
C TYR A 69 -4.79 -11.06 -11.07
N HIS A 70 -5.66 -12.03 -11.38
CA HIS A 70 -5.42 -13.45 -11.13
C HIS A 70 -4.19 -13.95 -11.90
N SER A 71 -3.99 -13.48 -13.14
CA SER A 71 -2.80 -13.82 -13.95
C SER A 71 -1.47 -13.33 -13.33
N LEU A 72 -1.52 -12.31 -12.47
CA LEU A 72 -0.35 -11.80 -11.76
C LEU A 72 -0.07 -12.57 -10.45
N ALA A 73 -1.04 -13.37 -9.99
CA ALA A 73 -0.93 -14.10 -8.75
C ALA A 73 0.20 -15.15 -8.83
N GLY A 74 0.98 -15.27 -7.75
CA GLY A 74 2.12 -16.19 -7.70
C GLY A 74 3.37 -15.72 -8.43
N SER A 75 3.34 -14.62 -9.20
CA SER A 75 4.52 -14.07 -9.85
C SER A 75 5.55 -13.55 -8.83
N PRO A 76 6.78 -14.11 -8.78
CA PRO A 76 7.81 -13.65 -7.85
C PRO A 76 8.19 -12.18 -8.09
N ILE A 77 8.22 -11.75 -9.35
CA ILE A 77 8.57 -10.37 -9.72
C ILE A 77 7.55 -9.39 -9.13
N ILE A 78 6.25 -9.72 -9.21
CA ILE A 78 5.18 -8.89 -8.64
C ILE A 78 5.28 -8.86 -7.11
N ALA A 79 5.54 -10.00 -6.47
CA ALA A 79 5.75 -10.08 -5.02
C ALA A 79 6.91 -9.20 -4.55
N TRP A 80 8.08 -9.30 -5.21
CA TRP A 80 9.26 -8.50 -4.89
C TRP A 80 9.01 -7.00 -5.14
N ALA A 81 8.46 -6.65 -6.29
CA ALA A 81 8.14 -5.26 -6.63
C ALA A 81 7.19 -4.66 -5.59
N PHE A 82 6.13 -5.39 -5.20
CA PHE A 82 5.18 -4.95 -4.20
C PHE A 82 5.84 -4.69 -2.84
N MET A 83 6.69 -5.60 -2.37
CA MET A 83 7.40 -5.44 -1.09
C MET A 83 8.38 -4.27 -1.11
N LEU A 84 9.13 -4.10 -2.19
CA LEU A 84 10.05 -2.97 -2.35
C LEU A 84 9.29 -1.63 -2.41
N ILE A 85 8.15 -1.60 -3.10
CA ILE A 85 7.27 -0.43 -3.12
C ILE A 85 6.78 -0.13 -1.70
N LEU A 86 6.20 -1.09 -0.98
CA LEU A 86 5.70 -0.86 0.39
C LEU A 86 6.78 -0.32 1.33
N LEU A 87 7.98 -0.92 1.30
CA LEU A 87 9.11 -0.47 2.10
C LEU A 87 9.53 0.96 1.73
N PHE A 88 9.66 1.23 0.44
CA PHE A 88 10.03 2.55 -0.06
C PHE A 88 8.98 3.61 0.33
N LEU A 89 7.69 3.32 0.15
CA LEU A 89 6.59 4.21 0.52
C LEU A 89 6.60 4.50 2.02
N GLY A 90 6.74 3.46 2.85
CA GLY A 90 6.79 3.57 4.29
C GLY A 90 7.93 4.49 4.76
N ILE A 91 9.15 4.21 4.31
CA ILE A 91 10.33 5.02 4.67
C ILE A 91 10.19 6.45 4.12
N SER A 92 9.82 6.61 2.85
CA SER A 92 9.70 7.92 2.21
C SER A 92 8.71 8.83 2.95
N LEU A 93 7.53 8.28 3.28
CA LEU A 93 6.46 9.03 3.92
C LEU A 93 6.61 9.14 5.44
N MET A 94 7.37 8.28 6.12
CA MET A 94 7.67 8.48 7.55
C MET A 94 8.79 9.51 7.73
N PHE A 95 9.93 9.30 7.08
CA PHE A 95 11.14 10.13 7.28
C PHE A 95 11.13 11.43 6.47
N GLY A 96 10.30 11.54 5.44
CA GLY A 96 10.13 12.77 4.67
C GLY A 96 11.12 12.91 3.52
N VAL A 97 11.90 11.87 3.27
CA VAL A 97 12.86 11.79 2.18
C VAL A 97 12.13 11.31 0.93
N TYR A 98 12.35 11.96 -0.21
CA TYR A 98 11.64 11.66 -1.47
C TYR A 98 10.10 11.72 -1.39
N THR A 99 9.52 12.44 -0.42
CA THR A 99 8.08 12.47 -0.13
C THR A 99 7.20 12.65 -1.37
N LYS A 100 7.57 13.55 -2.30
CA LYS A 100 6.79 13.76 -3.53
C LYS A 100 6.71 12.50 -4.39
N PHE A 101 7.85 11.82 -4.57
CA PHE A 101 7.91 10.60 -5.37
C PHE A 101 7.23 9.44 -4.66
N GLY A 102 7.49 9.26 -3.36
CA GLY A 102 6.79 8.28 -2.52
C GLY A 102 5.28 8.47 -2.54
N ALA A 103 4.79 9.69 -2.35
CA ALA A 103 3.35 9.96 -2.37
C ALA A 103 2.71 9.69 -3.75
N THR A 104 3.37 10.08 -4.86
CA THR A 104 2.87 9.76 -6.20
C THR A 104 2.81 8.26 -6.45
N LEU A 105 3.86 7.52 -6.09
CA LEU A 105 3.92 6.07 -6.25
C LEU A 105 2.88 5.36 -5.36
N GLY A 106 2.68 5.85 -4.13
CA GLY A 106 1.66 5.34 -3.22
C GLY A 106 0.25 5.57 -3.76
N ALA A 107 -0.02 6.74 -4.35
CA ALA A 107 -1.30 6.99 -5.01
C ALA A 107 -1.52 6.04 -6.19
N ALA A 108 -0.51 5.82 -7.03
CA ALA A 108 -0.58 4.85 -8.11
C ALA A 108 -0.87 3.43 -7.59
N LEU A 109 -0.19 3.01 -6.51
CA LEU A 109 -0.46 1.71 -5.88
C LEU A 109 -1.91 1.60 -5.40
N MET A 110 -2.44 2.61 -4.70
CA MET A 110 -3.83 2.62 -4.24
C MET A 110 -4.83 2.54 -5.39
N LEU A 111 -4.58 3.24 -6.49
CA LEU A 111 -5.44 3.16 -7.69
C LEU A 111 -5.39 1.77 -8.34
N THR A 112 -4.22 1.11 -8.34
CA THR A 112 -4.10 -0.26 -8.84
C THR A 112 -4.88 -1.25 -7.97
N ILE A 113 -4.86 -1.07 -6.64
CA ILE A 113 -5.62 -1.92 -5.70
C ILE A 113 -7.12 -1.67 -5.86
N TYR A 114 -7.55 -0.41 -5.95
CA TYR A 114 -8.94 -0.05 -6.25
C TYR A 114 -9.43 -0.72 -7.55
N GLY A 115 -8.61 -0.68 -8.61
CA GLY A 115 -8.91 -1.31 -9.89
C GLY A 115 -9.15 -2.82 -9.80
N ALA A 116 -8.56 -3.50 -8.81
CA ALA A 116 -8.77 -4.92 -8.57
C ALA A 116 -10.10 -5.24 -7.90
N GLN A 117 -10.84 -4.25 -7.39
CA GLN A 117 -12.04 -4.49 -6.57
C GLN A 117 -13.27 -3.71 -7.08
N ILE A 118 -13.30 -3.32 -8.35
CA ILE A 118 -14.43 -2.56 -8.92
C ILE A 118 -15.64 -3.47 -9.18
N PRO A 119 -16.87 -3.10 -8.75
CA PRO A 119 -17.20 -1.96 -7.88
C PRO A 119 -16.89 -2.27 -6.41
N PRO A 120 -16.48 -1.32 -5.55
CA PRO A 120 -16.15 -1.61 -4.15
C PRO A 120 -17.31 -2.23 -3.36
N GLU A 121 -16.98 -2.92 -2.26
CA GLU A 121 -17.94 -3.79 -1.56
C GLU A 121 -19.05 -3.01 -0.87
N HIS A 122 -18.69 -1.88 -0.25
CA HIS A 122 -19.61 -1.09 0.58
C HIS A 122 -20.17 0.16 -0.13
N ASN A 123 -19.62 0.51 -1.29
CA ASN A 123 -20.02 1.71 -2.03
C ASN A 123 -19.70 1.51 -3.53
N PRO A 124 -20.58 1.93 -4.45
CA PRO A 124 -20.37 1.69 -5.88
C PRO A 124 -19.17 2.43 -6.48
N ILE A 125 -18.61 3.44 -5.81
CA ILE A 125 -17.59 4.33 -6.38
C ILE A 125 -16.41 4.59 -5.42
N LEU A 126 -16.66 4.74 -4.12
CA LEU A 126 -15.66 5.24 -3.19
C LEU A 126 -15.33 4.23 -2.10
N ASP A 127 -14.04 3.93 -1.96
CA ASP A 127 -13.49 3.15 -0.85
C ASP A 127 -12.26 3.86 -0.23
N GLU A 128 -11.63 3.21 0.73
CA GLU A 128 -10.42 3.71 1.38
C GLU A 128 -9.26 3.93 0.40
N HIS A 129 -9.14 3.14 -0.67
CA HIS A 129 -8.04 3.25 -1.64
C HIS A 129 -8.13 4.56 -2.42
N ILE A 130 -9.34 4.96 -2.84
CA ILE A 130 -9.54 6.29 -3.47
C ILE A 130 -9.22 7.41 -2.48
N ILE A 131 -9.68 7.30 -1.24
CA ILE A 131 -9.42 8.32 -0.21
C ILE A 131 -7.92 8.47 0.05
N TYR A 132 -7.20 7.35 0.18
CA TYR A 132 -5.75 7.34 0.37
C TYR A 132 -5.02 7.89 -0.86
N ALA A 133 -5.45 7.53 -2.07
CA ALA A 133 -4.88 8.08 -3.31
C ALA A 133 -4.99 9.61 -3.36
N LEU A 134 -6.16 10.16 -3.03
CA LEU A 134 -6.37 11.61 -3.00
C LEU A 134 -5.51 12.30 -1.93
N ALA A 135 -5.43 11.73 -0.73
CA ALA A 135 -4.59 12.23 0.35
C ALA A 135 -3.10 12.25 -0.04
N LEU A 136 -2.63 11.18 -0.68
CA LEU A 136 -1.27 11.06 -1.18
C LEU A 136 -0.98 12.05 -2.31
N LEU A 137 -1.90 12.23 -3.27
CA LEU A 137 -1.76 13.24 -4.32
C LEU A 137 -1.71 14.66 -3.75
N TYR A 138 -2.49 14.94 -2.70
CA TYR A 138 -2.43 16.21 -1.99
C TYR A 138 -1.07 16.43 -1.30
N ILE A 139 -0.54 15.40 -0.65
CA ILE A 139 0.81 15.40 -0.07
C ILE A 139 1.86 15.62 -1.16
N ALA A 140 1.76 14.94 -2.31
CA ALA A 140 2.68 15.04 -3.43
C ALA A 140 2.71 16.46 -4.01
N LYS A 141 1.54 17.09 -4.17
CA LYS A 141 1.41 18.48 -4.64
C LYS A 141 1.96 19.49 -3.63
N THR A 142 1.79 19.23 -2.33
CA THR A 142 2.21 20.16 -1.27
C THR A 142 3.68 20.00 -0.87
N SER A 143 4.27 18.84 -1.15
CA SER A 143 5.68 18.55 -0.87
C SER A 143 6.60 19.42 -1.73
N ARG A 144 7.23 20.44 -1.12
CA ARG A 144 8.22 21.29 -1.80
C ARG A 144 9.44 20.46 -2.21
N LYS A 145 9.91 20.62 -3.45
CA LYS A 145 11.25 20.15 -3.86
C LYS A 145 12.28 20.80 -2.94
N LYS A 146 12.92 20.02 -2.08
CA LYS A 146 14.17 20.41 -1.42
C LYS A 146 15.29 19.63 -2.11
N PHE A 147 15.64 20.08 -3.31
CA PHE A 147 16.96 19.81 -3.86
C PHE A 147 17.82 20.99 -3.39
N LYS A 148 18.65 20.74 -2.38
CA LYS A 148 19.84 21.54 -2.12
C LYS A 148 21.01 20.71 -2.58
#